data_AF-A0A318LIB7-F1
#
_entry.id   AF-A0A318LIB7-F1
#
_cell.length_a   1.000
_cell.length_b   1.000
_cell.length_c   1.000
_cell.angle_alpha   90.00
_cell.angle_beta   90.00
_cell.angle_gamma   90.00
#
_symmetry.space_group_name_H-M   'P 1'
#
loop_
_entity.id
_entity.type
_entity.pdbx_description
1 polymer ?
#
loop_
_entity_poly.entity_id
_entity_poly.type
_entity_poly.pdbx_seq_one_letter_code
_entity_poly.pdbx_strand_id
1 'polypeptide(L)'
;MTRAARRDDLIAAALELFSTRAPEDVSVEDVTARADVSRALFYRYFASVRELRVAALRSVVDGLLARLAARAEGTPYDRLRAAVRALAEVAAEHRAGYVALVRSGSAIATSETNAIVDEVREAAVGVILADAGITDPSPMLLTTLRCWTVVVEGALLTWLREDGLEQGKLDAWLVDQLLAMIGATERHDPDTVISSVFHPPRRRT
;
A
#
# COMPACT_ATOMS: atom_id res chain seq x y z
N MET A 1 18.99 -22.39 13.56
CA MET A 1 17.98 -21.40 13.15
C MET A 1 17.13 -21.02 14.35
N THR A 2 16.88 -19.73 14.57
CA THR A 2 16.06 -19.27 15.68
C THR A 2 14.58 -19.54 15.39
N ARG A 3 13.74 -19.53 16.45
CA ARG A 3 12.28 -19.70 16.30
C ARG A 3 11.68 -18.62 15.39
N ALA A 4 12.18 -17.39 15.46
CA ALA A 4 11.78 -16.27 14.61
C ALA A 4 12.12 -16.52 13.14
N ALA A 5 13.36 -16.92 12.82
CA ALA A 5 13.78 -17.19 11.44
C ALA A 5 12.87 -18.21 10.74
N ARG A 6 12.43 -19.26 11.45
CA ARG A 6 11.52 -20.27 10.87
C ARG A 6 10.09 -19.76 10.65
N ARG A 7 9.63 -18.83 11.50
CA ARG A 7 8.32 -18.17 11.28
C ARG A 7 8.39 -17.30 10.03
N ASP A 8 9.49 -16.59 9.85
CA ASP A 8 9.72 -15.71 8.71
C ASP A 8 9.89 -16.51 7.41
N ASP A 9 10.53 -17.68 7.44
CA ASP A 9 10.59 -18.62 6.29
C ASP A 9 9.18 -19.00 5.79
N LEU A 10 8.25 -19.29 6.71
CA LEU A 10 6.87 -19.65 6.36
C LEU A 10 6.11 -18.46 5.77
N ILE A 11 6.35 -17.25 6.28
CA ILE A 11 5.78 -16.01 5.74
C ILE A 11 6.33 -15.76 4.33
N ALA A 12 7.64 -15.87 4.13
CA ALA A 12 8.27 -15.71 2.83
C ALA A 12 7.73 -16.70 1.80
N ALA A 13 7.64 -17.98 2.17
CA ALA A 13 7.05 -19.00 1.32
C ALA A 13 5.59 -18.67 0.95
N ALA A 14 4.79 -18.17 1.91
CA ALA A 14 3.41 -17.77 1.64
C ALA A 14 3.33 -16.58 0.67
N LEU A 15 4.16 -15.54 0.87
CA LEU A 15 4.22 -14.36 0.01
C LEU A 15 4.57 -14.72 -1.44
N GLU A 16 5.51 -15.64 -1.63
CA GLU A 16 5.86 -16.14 -2.96
C GLU A 16 4.68 -16.85 -3.62
N LEU A 17 3.87 -17.59 -2.88
CA LEU A 17 2.65 -18.21 -3.42
C LEU A 17 1.56 -17.17 -3.75
N PHE A 18 1.39 -16.14 -2.90
CA PHE A 18 0.41 -15.07 -3.10
C PHE A 18 0.75 -14.12 -4.27
N SER A 19 1.99 -14.15 -4.76
CA SER A 19 2.39 -13.37 -5.95
C SER A 19 1.68 -13.83 -7.23
N THR A 20 1.36 -15.13 -7.32
CA THR A 20 0.82 -15.77 -8.55
C THR A 20 -0.55 -16.39 -8.37
N ARG A 21 -0.95 -16.69 -7.12
CA ARG A 21 -2.23 -17.32 -6.77
C ARG A 21 -3.03 -16.44 -5.85
N ALA A 22 -4.35 -16.47 -5.98
CA ALA A 22 -5.23 -15.77 -5.04
C ALA A 22 -5.04 -16.38 -3.64
N PRO A 23 -4.97 -15.59 -2.55
CA PRO A 23 -4.65 -16.14 -1.23
C PRO A 23 -5.65 -17.19 -0.71
N GLU A 24 -6.90 -17.16 -1.19
CA GLU A 24 -7.92 -18.18 -0.94
C GLU A 24 -7.57 -19.56 -1.53
N ASP A 25 -6.81 -19.61 -2.64
CA ASP A 25 -6.41 -20.84 -3.33
C ASP A 25 -5.16 -21.49 -2.72
N VAL A 26 -4.53 -20.86 -1.73
CA VAL A 26 -3.34 -21.37 -1.06
C VAL A 26 -3.73 -22.16 0.17
N SER A 27 -3.30 -23.43 0.22
CA SER A 27 -3.53 -24.37 1.33
C SER A 27 -2.35 -24.43 2.31
N VAL A 28 -2.51 -25.14 3.44
CA VAL A 28 -1.40 -25.43 4.37
C VAL A 28 -0.35 -26.30 3.65
N GLU A 29 -0.81 -27.27 2.88
CA GLU A 29 -0.01 -28.21 2.12
C GLU A 29 0.91 -27.47 1.14
N ASP A 30 0.36 -26.52 0.39
CA ASP A 30 1.14 -25.66 -0.52
C ASP A 30 2.28 -24.95 0.20
N VAL A 31 1.98 -24.31 1.33
CA VAL A 31 2.99 -23.55 2.12
C VAL A 31 4.05 -24.50 2.67
N THR A 32 3.63 -25.63 3.24
CA THR A 32 4.57 -26.60 3.83
C THR A 32 5.49 -27.21 2.78
N ALA A 33 4.98 -27.52 1.59
CA ALA A 33 5.77 -27.98 0.46
C ALA A 33 6.73 -26.90 -0.02
N ARG A 34 6.27 -25.65 -0.11
CA ARG A 34 7.09 -24.52 -0.58
C ARG A 34 8.21 -24.14 0.39
N ALA A 35 7.97 -24.25 1.69
CA ALA A 35 8.95 -23.96 2.73
C ALA A 35 9.85 -25.16 3.11
N ASP A 36 9.62 -26.33 2.52
CA ASP A 36 10.25 -27.60 2.87
C ASP A 36 10.15 -27.93 4.37
N VAL A 37 8.91 -27.91 4.88
CA VAL A 37 8.63 -28.21 6.29
C VAL A 37 7.50 -29.22 6.45
N SER A 38 7.41 -29.83 7.64
CA SER A 38 6.27 -30.67 7.99
C SER A 38 5.02 -29.84 8.36
N ARG A 39 3.84 -30.44 8.16
CA ARG A 39 2.56 -29.87 8.63
C ARG A 39 2.54 -29.64 10.14
N ALA A 40 3.15 -30.53 10.92
CA ALA A 40 3.30 -30.35 12.37
C ALA A 40 4.14 -29.11 12.70
N LEU A 41 5.17 -28.80 11.90
CA LEU A 41 5.96 -27.59 12.08
C LEU A 41 5.13 -26.34 11.79
N PHE A 42 4.35 -26.34 10.70
CA PHE A 42 3.44 -25.23 10.38
C PHE A 42 2.53 -24.90 11.56
N TYR A 43 1.83 -25.89 12.11
CA TYR A 43 0.89 -25.69 13.21
C TYR A 43 1.53 -25.28 14.53
N ARG A 44 2.85 -25.40 14.65
CA ARG A 44 3.61 -24.83 15.78
C ARG A 44 3.71 -23.30 15.72
N TYR A 45 3.57 -22.71 14.53
CA TYR A 45 3.72 -21.28 14.29
C TYR A 45 2.40 -20.59 13.93
N PHE A 46 1.53 -21.27 13.20
CA PHE A 46 0.25 -20.72 12.75
C PHE A 46 -0.85 -21.75 12.97
N ALA A 47 -1.90 -21.36 13.69
CA ALA A 47 -3.07 -22.18 13.92
C ALA A 47 -3.88 -22.41 12.63
N SER A 48 -3.73 -21.55 11.62
CA SER A 48 -4.43 -21.68 10.33
C SER A 48 -3.72 -20.93 9.20
N VAL A 49 -4.08 -21.25 7.94
CA VAL A 49 -3.65 -20.45 6.77
C VAL A 49 -4.15 -19.01 6.87
N ARG A 50 -5.32 -18.78 7.47
CA ARG A 50 -5.84 -17.42 7.67
C ARG A 50 -4.90 -16.59 8.55
N GLU A 51 -4.39 -17.15 9.64
CA GLU A 51 -3.42 -16.47 10.50
C GLU A 51 -2.11 -16.18 9.75
N LEU A 52 -1.64 -17.12 8.94
CA LEU A 52 -0.48 -16.92 8.07
C LEU A 52 -0.71 -15.80 7.04
N ARG A 53 -1.90 -15.72 6.42
CA ARG A 53 -2.26 -14.64 5.49
C ARG A 53 -2.19 -13.27 6.17
N VAL A 54 -2.74 -13.16 7.38
CA VAL A 54 -2.68 -11.92 8.18
C VAL A 54 -1.22 -11.56 8.50
N ALA A 55 -0.41 -12.53 8.90
CA ALA A 55 1.01 -12.30 9.18
C ALA A 55 1.81 -11.90 7.92
N ALA A 56 1.49 -12.49 6.77
CA ALA A 56 2.09 -12.13 5.49
C ALA A 56 1.68 -10.70 5.07
N LEU A 57 0.39 -10.35 5.17
CA LEU A 57 -0.09 -8.99 4.91
C LEU A 57 0.60 -7.97 5.83
N ARG A 58 0.71 -8.29 7.12
CA ARG A 58 1.41 -7.46 8.11
C ARG A 58 2.87 -7.23 7.70
N SER A 59 3.58 -8.29 7.31
CA SER A 59 4.97 -8.19 6.85
C SER A 59 5.14 -7.26 5.65
N VAL A 60 4.20 -7.30 4.69
CA VAL A 60 4.21 -6.41 3.51
C VAL A 60 3.92 -4.97 3.91
N VAL A 61 2.91 -4.76 4.76
CA VAL A 61 2.53 -3.42 5.24
C VAL A 61 3.64 -2.79 6.08
N ASP A 62 4.26 -3.52 6.99
CA ASP A 62 5.38 -3.04 7.81
C ASP A 62 6.56 -2.61 6.91
N GLY A 63 6.84 -3.39 5.85
CA GLY A 63 7.85 -3.03 4.85
C GLY A 63 7.52 -1.74 4.09
N LEU A 64 6.25 -1.55 3.71
CA LEU A 64 5.79 -0.32 3.04
C LEU A 64 5.85 0.88 3.98
N LEU A 65 5.38 0.74 5.22
CA LEU A 65 5.44 1.77 6.25
C LEU A 65 6.88 2.19 6.54
N ALA A 66 7.81 1.23 6.61
CA ALA A 66 9.24 1.53 6.76
C ALA A 66 9.79 2.35 5.59
N ARG A 67 9.40 2.02 4.34
CA ARG A 67 9.78 2.80 3.15
C ARG A 67 9.21 4.23 3.19
N LEU A 68 7.97 4.40 3.63
CA LEU A 68 7.34 5.73 3.80
C LEU A 68 8.04 6.53 4.90
N ALA A 69 8.37 5.90 6.02
CA ALA A 69 9.04 6.52 7.15
C ALA A 69 10.48 6.96 6.82
N ALA A 70 11.17 6.22 5.95
CA ALA A 70 12.54 6.54 5.54
C ALA A 70 12.66 7.87 4.77
N ARG A 71 11.55 8.42 4.26
CA ARG A 71 11.44 9.65 3.44
C ARG A 71 12.48 9.76 2.32
N ALA A 72 12.02 9.65 1.08
CA ALA A 72 12.89 9.87 -0.07
C ALA A 72 13.53 11.28 -0.07
N GLU A 73 14.68 11.43 -0.72
CA GLU A 73 15.28 12.74 -0.95
C GLU A 73 14.51 13.51 -2.04
N GLY A 74 14.71 14.84 -2.11
CA GLY A 74 14.14 15.70 -3.15
C GLY A 74 13.02 16.61 -2.66
N THR A 75 12.20 17.09 -3.59
CA THR A 75 11.06 17.98 -3.29
C THR A 75 9.88 17.19 -2.69
N PRO A 76 8.89 17.84 -2.04
CA PRO A 76 7.65 17.17 -1.61
C PRO A 76 6.96 16.39 -2.75
N TYR A 77 6.97 16.93 -3.97
CA TYR A 77 6.47 16.23 -5.15
C TYR A 77 7.25 14.93 -5.42
N ASP A 78 8.59 14.99 -5.40
CA ASP A 78 9.43 13.81 -5.65
C ASP A 78 9.21 12.73 -4.59
N ARG A 79 9.07 13.14 -3.31
CA ARG A 79 8.79 12.23 -2.20
C ARG A 79 7.44 11.55 -2.33
N LEU A 80 6.39 12.31 -2.61
CA LEU A 80 5.05 11.77 -2.81
C LEU A 80 5.00 10.83 -4.01
N ARG A 81 5.65 11.21 -5.12
CA ARG A 81 5.77 10.35 -6.30
C ARG A 81 6.49 9.05 -5.99
N ALA A 82 7.59 9.11 -5.22
CA ALA A 82 8.32 7.91 -4.78
C ALA A 82 7.47 7.02 -3.88
N ALA A 83 6.65 7.59 -2.99
CA ALA A 83 5.71 6.85 -2.15
C ALA A 83 4.63 6.12 -2.99
N VAL A 84 4.02 6.80 -3.96
CA VAL A 84 3.06 6.19 -4.89
C VAL A 84 3.72 5.08 -5.71
N ARG A 85 4.95 5.29 -6.18
CA ARG A 85 5.71 4.27 -6.89
C ARG A 85 5.97 3.04 -6.03
N ALA A 86 6.41 3.22 -4.78
CA ALA A 86 6.68 2.11 -3.87
C ALA A 86 5.42 1.26 -3.62
N LEU A 87 4.25 1.90 -3.47
CA LEU A 87 2.98 1.20 -3.36
C LEU A 87 2.63 0.45 -4.66
N ALA A 88 2.86 1.05 -5.83
CA ALA A 88 2.62 0.40 -7.12
C ALA A 88 3.53 -0.83 -7.33
N GLU A 89 4.79 -0.76 -6.91
CA GLU A 89 5.74 -1.88 -6.96
C GLU A 89 5.27 -3.04 -6.09
N VAL A 90 4.87 -2.76 -4.84
CA VAL A 90 4.31 -3.77 -3.92
C VAL A 90 3.02 -4.38 -4.48
N ALA A 91 2.15 -3.55 -5.06
CA ALA A 91 0.91 -4.01 -5.68
C ALA A 91 1.17 -4.89 -6.90
N ALA A 92 2.22 -4.61 -7.69
CA ALA A 92 2.64 -5.44 -8.82
C ALA A 92 3.28 -6.76 -8.38
N GLU A 93 4.17 -6.72 -7.38
CA GLU A 93 4.84 -7.89 -6.80
C GLU A 93 3.83 -8.89 -6.21
N HIS A 94 2.77 -8.37 -5.58
CA HIS A 94 1.72 -9.17 -4.95
C HIS A 94 0.37 -9.03 -5.66
N ARG A 95 0.36 -8.97 -7.00
CA ARG A 95 -0.82 -8.69 -7.84
C ARG A 95 -2.07 -9.46 -7.42
N ALA A 96 -1.99 -10.78 -7.30
CA ALA A 96 -3.17 -11.60 -6.97
C ALA A 96 -3.71 -11.28 -5.56
N GLY A 97 -2.81 -11.17 -4.58
CA GLY A 97 -3.17 -10.76 -3.21
C GLY A 97 -3.75 -9.36 -3.12
N TYR A 98 -3.17 -8.39 -3.82
CA TYR A 98 -3.65 -7.00 -3.85
C TYR A 98 -5.06 -6.92 -4.46
N VAL A 99 -5.28 -7.54 -5.62
CA VAL A 99 -6.59 -7.57 -6.28
C VAL A 99 -7.64 -8.23 -5.40
N ALA A 100 -7.29 -9.29 -4.68
CA ALA A 100 -8.21 -10.00 -3.79
C ALA A 100 -8.53 -9.19 -2.52
N LEU A 101 -7.60 -8.37 -2.01
CA LEU A 101 -7.78 -7.55 -0.82
C LEU A 101 -8.65 -6.32 -1.08
N VAL A 102 -8.45 -5.64 -2.22
CA VAL A 102 -9.15 -4.39 -2.56
C VAL A 102 -10.59 -4.65 -3.08
N ARG A 103 -10.89 -5.85 -3.58
CA ARG A 103 -12.26 -6.21 -4.00
C ARG A 103 -13.18 -6.35 -2.78
N SER A 104 -14.16 -5.46 -2.67
CA SER A 104 -15.25 -5.58 -1.69
C SER A 104 -15.95 -6.94 -1.80
N GLY A 105 -16.13 -7.65 -0.67
CA GLY A 105 -16.78 -8.96 -0.63
C GLY A 105 -15.86 -10.18 -0.75
N SER A 106 -14.54 -9.98 -0.83
CA SER A 106 -13.55 -11.08 -0.76
C SER A 106 -13.48 -11.72 0.62
N ALA A 107 -13.26 -13.04 0.69
CA ALA A 107 -13.04 -13.77 1.95
C ALA A 107 -11.80 -13.29 2.72
N ILE A 108 -10.90 -12.56 2.05
CA ILE A 108 -9.70 -11.97 2.63
C ILE A 108 -10.00 -10.60 3.23
N ALA A 109 -10.99 -9.86 2.72
CA ALA A 109 -11.37 -8.54 3.21
C ALA A 109 -12.17 -8.63 4.52
N THR A 110 -11.46 -8.94 5.60
CA THR A 110 -11.96 -9.01 6.98
C THR A 110 -11.75 -7.67 7.71
N SER A 111 -12.41 -7.48 8.86
CA SER A 111 -12.15 -6.32 9.72
C SER A 111 -10.68 -6.21 10.14
N GLU A 112 -10.03 -7.36 10.40
CA GLU A 112 -8.62 -7.43 10.78
C GLU A 112 -7.71 -6.96 9.65
N THR A 113 -7.84 -7.54 8.45
CA THR A 113 -7.06 -7.15 7.28
C THR A 113 -7.33 -5.71 6.84
N ASN A 114 -8.57 -5.22 6.96
CA ASN A 114 -8.91 -3.84 6.65
C ASN A 114 -8.19 -2.87 7.59
N ALA A 115 -8.12 -3.19 8.89
CA ALA A 115 -7.37 -2.38 9.84
C ALA A 115 -5.88 -2.31 9.49
N ILE A 116 -5.28 -3.40 8.99
CA ILE A 116 -3.87 -3.39 8.52
C ILE A 116 -3.70 -2.44 7.33
N VAL A 117 -4.62 -2.45 6.37
CA VAL A 117 -4.57 -1.56 5.20
C VAL A 117 -4.82 -0.11 5.58
N ASP A 118 -5.71 0.14 6.54
CA ASP A 118 -6.00 1.48 7.06
C ASP A 118 -4.74 2.15 7.63
N GLU A 119 -3.82 1.39 8.22
CA GLU A 119 -2.53 1.93 8.69
C GLU A 119 -1.70 2.54 7.54
N VAL A 120 -1.72 1.93 6.35
CA VAL A 120 -1.03 2.48 5.16
C VAL A 120 -1.72 3.77 4.69
N ARG A 121 -3.05 3.80 4.69
CA ARG A 121 -3.83 4.98 4.29
C ARG A 121 -3.55 6.16 5.21
N GLU A 122 -3.59 5.93 6.53
CA GLU A 122 -3.30 6.95 7.53
C GLU A 122 -1.83 7.40 7.47
N ALA A 123 -0.88 6.48 7.26
CA ALA A 123 0.52 6.84 7.06
C ALA A 123 0.73 7.71 5.80
N ALA A 124 0.06 7.39 4.70
CA ALA A 124 0.14 8.18 3.46
C ALA A 124 -0.38 9.61 3.69
N VAL A 125 -1.53 9.77 4.35
CA VAL A 125 -2.07 11.08 4.74
C VAL A 125 -1.07 11.82 5.65
N GLY A 126 -0.52 11.14 6.65
CA GLY A 126 0.46 11.72 7.56
C GLY A 126 1.74 12.20 6.87
N VAL A 127 2.24 11.47 5.87
CA VAL A 127 3.38 11.90 5.05
C VAL A 127 3.08 13.19 4.29
N ILE A 128 1.91 13.28 3.66
CA ILE A 128 1.47 14.47 2.91
C ILE A 128 1.35 15.67 3.85
N LEU A 129 0.67 15.52 4.99
CA LEU A 129 0.52 16.60 5.97
C LEU A 129 1.87 17.07 6.52
N ALA A 130 2.77 16.14 6.83
CA ALA A 130 4.12 16.45 7.29
C ALA A 130 4.93 17.18 6.21
N ASP A 131 4.82 16.78 4.94
CA ASP A 131 5.48 17.47 3.82
C ASP A 131 4.93 18.87 3.58
N ALA A 132 3.65 19.10 3.86
CA ALA A 132 3.01 20.40 3.82
C ALA A 132 3.20 21.25 5.08
N GLY A 133 3.81 20.71 6.14
CA GLY A 133 3.98 21.40 7.42
C GLY A 133 2.67 21.64 8.19
N ILE A 134 1.64 20.84 7.92
CA ILE A 134 0.31 20.97 8.55
C ILE A 134 0.20 20.02 9.74
N THR A 135 -0.11 20.57 10.91
CA THR A 135 -0.38 19.78 12.12
C THR A 135 -1.87 19.69 12.48
N ASP A 136 -2.68 20.65 12.02
CA ASP A 136 -4.12 20.70 12.26
C ASP A 136 -4.86 20.93 10.93
N PRO A 137 -5.06 19.87 10.14
CA PRO A 137 -5.73 20.00 8.84
C PRO A 137 -7.22 20.29 9.03
N SER A 138 -7.78 21.13 8.16
CA SER A 138 -9.23 21.33 8.14
C SER A 138 -9.96 20.00 7.85
N PRO A 139 -11.21 19.83 8.32
CA PRO A 139 -11.99 18.63 8.05
C PRO A 139 -12.13 18.34 6.54
N MET A 140 -12.17 19.39 5.73
CA MET A 140 -12.31 19.25 4.28
C MET A 140 -11.00 18.83 3.62
N LEU A 141 -9.85 19.37 4.06
CA LEU A 141 -8.55 18.87 3.62
C LEU A 141 -8.37 17.41 4.00
N LEU A 142 -8.63 17.05 5.26
CA LEU A 142 -8.48 15.67 5.72
C LEU A 142 -9.36 14.71 4.91
N THR A 143 -10.61 15.10 4.64
CA THR A 143 -11.52 14.35 3.76
C THR A 143 -10.95 14.22 2.35
N THR A 144 -10.37 15.29 1.79
CA THR A 144 -9.75 15.29 0.46
C THR A 144 -8.60 14.30 0.39
N LEU A 145 -7.69 14.31 1.37
CA LEU A 145 -6.54 13.41 1.41
C LEU A 145 -6.97 11.94 1.56
N ARG A 146 -7.98 11.67 2.39
CA ARG A 146 -8.57 10.34 2.55
C ARG A 146 -9.28 9.85 1.29
N CYS A 147 -9.98 10.73 0.56
CA CYS A 147 -10.55 10.36 -0.73
C CYS A 147 -9.46 10.05 -1.76
N TRP A 148 -8.35 10.78 -1.73
CA TRP A 148 -7.24 10.55 -2.66
C TRP A 148 -6.57 9.19 -2.46
N THR A 149 -6.46 8.67 -1.23
CA THR A 149 -5.93 7.30 -1.03
C THR A 149 -6.82 6.24 -1.70
N VAL A 150 -8.14 6.44 -1.72
CA VAL A 150 -9.07 5.57 -2.44
C VAL A 150 -8.92 5.71 -3.97
N VAL A 151 -8.63 6.92 -4.48
CA VAL A 151 -8.30 7.13 -5.91
C VAL A 151 -7.05 6.34 -6.30
N VAL A 152 -6.01 6.36 -5.47
CA VAL A 152 -4.78 5.58 -5.69
C VAL A 152 -5.10 4.08 -5.75
N GLU A 153 -5.88 3.55 -4.82
CA GLU A 153 -6.26 2.13 -4.81
C GLU A 153 -7.06 1.72 -6.05
N GLY A 154 -8.05 2.53 -6.45
CA GLY A 154 -8.83 2.27 -7.66
C GLY A 154 -7.98 2.31 -8.94
N ALA A 155 -7.05 3.26 -9.02
CA ALA A 155 -6.13 3.38 -10.14
C ALA A 155 -5.16 2.18 -10.23
N LEU A 156 -4.58 1.77 -9.11
CA LEU A 156 -3.71 0.59 -9.04
C LEU A 156 -4.49 -0.69 -9.39
N LEU A 157 -5.72 -0.84 -8.91
CA LEU A 157 -6.56 -1.99 -9.26
C LEU A 157 -6.85 -2.07 -10.76
N THR A 158 -7.05 -0.92 -11.41
CA THR A 158 -7.27 -0.82 -12.86
C THR A 158 -5.99 -1.13 -13.62
N TRP A 159 -4.87 -0.53 -13.22
CA TRP A 159 -3.54 -0.76 -13.80
C TRP A 159 -3.08 -2.23 -13.67
N LEU A 160 -3.43 -2.91 -12.58
CA LEU A 160 -3.15 -4.33 -12.39
C LEU A 160 -4.07 -5.27 -13.20
N ARG A 161 -5.03 -4.76 -13.95
CA ARG A 161 -5.94 -5.58 -14.78
C ARG A 161 -5.82 -5.28 -16.26
N GLU A 162 -5.51 -4.04 -16.59
CA GLU A 162 -5.49 -3.54 -17.96
C GLU A 162 -4.04 -3.28 -18.38
N ASP A 163 -3.68 -3.82 -19.55
CA ASP A 163 -2.43 -3.46 -20.20
C ASP A 163 -2.59 -2.10 -20.88
N GLY A 164 -1.71 -1.13 -20.61
CA GLY A 164 -1.70 0.12 -21.37
C GLY A 164 -1.02 1.32 -20.72
N LEU A 165 -0.89 1.35 -19.39
CA LEU A 165 -0.24 2.48 -18.70
C LEU A 165 1.11 2.05 -18.12
N GLU A 166 2.17 2.75 -18.52
CA GLU A 166 3.50 2.58 -17.92
C GLU A 166 3.50 3.07 -16.46
N GLN A 167 4.15 2.34 -15.56
CA GLN A 167 4.17 2.66 -14.13
C GLN A 167 4.68 4.09 -13.83
N GLY A 168 5.69 4.55 -14.57
CA GLY A 168 6.23 5.91 -14.42
C GLY A 168 5.31 7.02 -14.92
N LYS A 169 4.27 6.70 -15.70
CA LYS A 169 3.19 7.64 -16.05
C LYS A 169 2.09 7.61 -14.99
N LEU A 170 1.79 6.44 -14.44
CA LEU A 170 0.81 6.26 -13.36
C LEU A 170 1.20 7.04 -12.10
N ASP A 171 2.46 6.92 -11.65
CA ASP A 171 2.91 7.57 -10.42
C ASP A 171 2.83 9.10 -10.49
N ALA A 172 3.27 9.69 -11.60
CA ALA A 172 3.21 11.12 -11.84
C ALA A 172 1.75 11.62 -11.95
N TRP A 173 0.92 10.89 -12.72
CA TRP A 173 -0.48 11.24 -12.89
C TRP A 173 -1.27 11.21 -11.58
N LEU A 174 -0.99 10.25 -10.69
CA LEU A 174 -1.64 10.18 -9.37
C LEU A 174 -1.28 11.36 -8.46
N VAL A 175 -0.05 11.88 -8.55
CA VAL A 175 0.32 13.12 -7.85
C VAL A 175 -0.44 14.32 -8.43
N ASP A 176 -0.57 14.40 -9.75
CA ASP A 176 -1.35 15.46 -10.39
C ASP A 176 -2.85 15.37 -10.03
N GLN A 177 -3.40 14.16 -9.84
CA GLN A 177 -4.75 13.97 -9.30
C GLN A 177 -4.89 14.54 -7.88
N LEU A 178 -3.89 14.36 -7.01
CA LEU A 178 -3.91 14.97 -5.67
C LEU A 178 -3.96 16.50 -5.76
N LEU A 179 -3.10 17.08 -6.61
CA LEU A 179 -3.03 18.53 -6.81
C LEU A 179 -4.38 19.09 -7.30
N ALA A 180 -5.03 18.41 -8.23
CA ALA A 180 -6.35 18.80 -8.72
C ALA A 180 -7.42 18.74 -7.61
N MET A 181 -7.38 17.71 -6.76
CA MET A 181 -8.30 17.59 -5.62
C MET A 181 -8.05 18.69 -4.58
N ILE A 182 -6.80 18.96 -4.23
CA ILE A 182 -6.43 20.06 -3.30
C ILE A 182 -6.89 21.41 -3.88
N GLY A 183 -6.67 21.68 -5.17
CA GLY A 183 -7.13 22.92 -5.79
C GLY A 183 -8.66 23.06 -5.85
N ALA A 184 -9.41 21.96 -5.82
CA ALA A 184 -10.86 22.02 -5.61
C ALA A 184 -11.19 22.38 -4.15
N THR A 185 -10.48 21.81 -3.19
CA THR A 185 -10.64 22.09 -1.76
C THR A 185 -10.30 23.54 -1.41
N GLU A 186 -9.20 24.09 -1.93
CA GLU A 186 -8.77 25.48 -1.75
C GLU A 186 -9.84 26.51 -2.16
N ARG A 187 -10.67 26.18 -3.17
CA ARG A 187 -11.76 27.06 -3.61
C ARG A 187 -12.92 27.13 -2.61
N HIS A 188 -13.07 26.12 -1.77
CA HIS A 188 -14.13 26.02 -0.77
C HIS A 188 -13.63 26.27 0.66
N ASP A 189 -12.31 26.23 0.87
CA ASP A 189 -11.62 26.49 2.14
C ASP A 189 -10.33 27.27 1.87
N PRO A 190 -10.43 28.61 1.76
CA PRO A 190 -9.32 29.48 1.37
C PRO A 190 -8.17 29.52 2.37
N ASP A 191 -8.37 29.03 3.60
CA ASP A 191 -7.32 28.96 4.62
C ASP A 191 -6.41 27.72 4.42
N THR A 192 -6.80 26.79 3.54
CA THR A 192 -6.07 25.55 3.24
C THR A 192 -5.30 25.65 1.92
N VAL A 193 -4.34 26.58 1.80
CA VAL A 193 -3.51 26.74 0.58
C VAL A 193 -2.23 25.93 0.65
N ILE A 194 -2.23 24.71 0.08
CA ILE A 194 -1.08 23.79 0.11
C ILE A 194 -0.71 23.20 -1.25
N SER A 195 -1.46 23.48 -2.31
CA SER A 195 -1.19 23.00 -3.66
C SER A 195 0.21 23.41 -4.15
N SER A 196 0.71 24.57 -3.72
CA SER A 196 2.04 25.09 -4.05
C SER A 196 3.20 24.22 -3.53
N VAL A 197 2.99 23.46 -2.44
CA VAL A 197 4.02 22.60 -1.83
C VAL A 197 4.40 21.44 -2.74
N PHE A 198 3.42 20.88 -3.43
CA PHE A 198 3.56 19.67 -4.22
C PHE A 198 3.68 19.96 -5.72
N HIS A 199 4.06 21.17 -6.14
CA HIS A 199 4.28 21.42 -7.57
C HIS A 199 5.55 20.72 -8.07
N PRO A 200 5.53 20.16 -9.29
CA PRO A 200 6.73 19.59 -9.89
C PRO A 200 7.80 20.68 -10.05
N PRO A 201 9.10 20.36 -9.87
CA PRO A 201 10.17 21.33 -10.09
C PRO A 201 10.10 21.88 -11.52
N ARG A 202 10.16 23.21 -11.66
CA ARG A 202 10.18 23.86 -12.97
C ARG A 202 11.35 23.27 -13.76
N ARG A 203 11.07 22.65 -14.92
CA ARG A 203 12.12 22.18 -15.83
C ARG A 203 13.01 23.38 -16.16
N ARG A 204 14.26 23.35 -15.70
CA ARG A 204 15.28 24.29 -16.20
C ARG A 204 15.42 24.00 -17.69
N THR A 205 15.02 24.97 -18.51
CA THR A 205 15.32 25.01 -19.95
C THR A 205 16.77 25.37 -20.14
#